data_AF-A0A972Y2U3-F1
#
_entry.id   AF-A0A972Y2U3-F1
#
_cell.length_a   1.000
_cell.length_b   1.000
_cell.length_c   1.000
_cell.angle_alpha   90.00
_cell.angle_beta   90.00
_cell.angle_gamma   90.00
#
_symmetry.space_group_name_H-M   'P 1'
#
loop_
_entity.id
_entity.type
_entity.pdbx_description
1 polymer ?
#
loop_
_entity_poly.entity_id
_entity_poly.type
_entity_poly.pdbx_seq_one_letter_code
_entity_poly.pdbx_strand_id
1 'polypeptide(L)'
;MSFISLAKEAPVLNLKGGNISESTLVYHDGSNSISLGFYYWAGTVWVPIGGFNNGSSGGTAITMGSNEYFVDGTHELFLQGAFHPMSHQASRFGATLGYSNYRLGSVYITNGVFTTSDMNPKQNVKDISYDLDEILQLKTISYNWKHNDKLGNTVIPPQQQERKTGFSAQQVSELIFEVVQTQSWIKTDENGN
;
A
#
# COMPACT_ATOMS: atom_id res chain seq x y z
N MET A 1 -21.78 26.13 17.70
CA MET A 1 -20.91 27.32 17.73
C MET A 1 -20.63 27.66 16.27
N SER A 2 -21.14 28.78 15.76
CA SER A 2 -21.03 29.15 14.34
C SER A 2 -19.92 30.18 14.18
N PHE A 3 -18.88 29.84 13.43
CA PHE A 3 -17.86 30.79 13.01
C PHE A 3 -18.26 31.27 11.61
N ILE A 4 -18.82 32.47 11.53
CA ILE A 4 -19.10 33.13 10.25
C ILE A 4 -17.93 34.05 9.92
N SER A 5 -17.23 33.74 8.83
CA SER A 5 -16.28 34.67 8.21
C SER A 5 -17.09 35.77 7.51
N LEU A 6 -17.17 36.93 8.13
CA LEU A 6 -17.76 38.12 7.55
C LEU A 6 -16.64 39.02 7.05
N ALA A 7 -16.41 38.95 5.74
CA ALA A 7 -15.52 39.77 4.94
C ALA A 7 -14.01 39.56 5.16
N LYS A 8 -13.34 39.36 4.02
CA LYS A 8 -11.91 39.53 3.72
C LYS A 8 -11.03 40.03 4.88
N GLU A 9 -10.01 39.24 5.19
CA GLU A 9 -8.70 39.71 5.68
C GLU A 9 -8.57 40.13 7.16
N ALA A 10 -9.45 39.69 8.07
CA ALA A 10 -9.17 39.78 9.51
C ALA A 10 -8.59 38.45 10.05
N PRO A 11 -7.69 38.46 11.05
CA PRO A 11 -7.29 37.23 11.76
C PRO A 11 -8.54 36.49 12.25
N VAL A 12 -8.51 35.16 12.33
CA VAL A 12 -9.61 34.40 12.94
C VAL A 12 -9.85 34.95 14.35
N LEU A 13 -10.98 35.59 14.59
CA LEU A 13 -11.30 36.19 15.89
C LEU A 13 -12.26 35.29 16.68
N ASN A 14 -12.02 35.19 17.97
CA ASN A 14 -13.01 34.64 18.89
C ASN A 14 -14.17 35.64 19.02
N LEU A 15 -15.35 35.28 18.48
CA LEU A 15 -16.56 36.12 18.51
C LEU A 15 -17.07 36.47 19.92
N LYS A 16 -16.60 35.75 20.95
CA LYS A 16 -16.93 36.03 22.36
C LYS A 16 -15.88 36.91 23.06
N GLY A 17 -14.83 37.33 22.35
CA GLY A 17 -13.66 37.99 22.93
C GLY A 17 -12.69 37.00 23.60
N GLY A 18 -11.47 37.45 23.87
CA GLY A 18 -10.38 36.63 24.44
C GLY A 18 -9.58 35.84 23.39
N ASN A 19 -8.64 35.03 23.87
CA ASN A 19 -7.77 34.23 23.01
C ASN A 19 -8.56 33.15 22.25
N ILE A 20 -8.04 32.74 21.10
CA ILE A 20 -8.52 31.55 20.39
C ILE A 20 -8.13 30.33 21.22
N SER A 21 -9.09 29.44 21.48
CA SER A 21 -8.81 28.20 22.21
C SER A 21 -7.86 27.32 21.39
N GLU A 22 -6.91 26.67 22.06
CA GLU A 22 -6.14 25.58 21.45
C GLU A 22 -7.09 24.54 20.84
N SER A 23 -6.65 23.94 19.73
CA SER A 23 -7.43 23.00 18.90
C SER A 23 -8.64 23.59 18.18
N THR A 24 -8.80 24.93 18.11
CA THR A 24 -9.82 25.55 17.24
C THR A 24 -9.54 25.20 15.78
N LEU A 25 -10.49 24.55 15.10
CA LEU A 25 -10.42 24.17 13.69
C LEU A 25 -11.08 25.22 12.80
N VAL A 26 -10.40 25.63 11.74
CA VAL A 26 -10.90 26.54 10.70
C VAL A 26 -10.60 26.00 9.30
N TYR A 27 -11.31 26.52 8.30
CA TYR A 27 -11.01 26.28 6.89
C TYR A 27 -10.52 27.58 6.25
N HIS A 28 -9.39 27.53 5.53
CA HIS A 28 -8.81 28.65 4.79
C HIS A 28 -9.04 28.48 3.29
N ASP A 29 -9.36 29.56 2.59
CA ASP A 29 -9.78 29.56 1.18
C ASP A 29 -8.63 29.65 0.16
N GLY A 30 -7.38 29.57 0.62
CA GLY A 30 -6.19 29.65 -0.24
C GLY A 30 -5.74 31.07 -0.60
N SER A 31 -6.36 32.11 -0.06
CA SER A 31 -5.94 33.50 -0.29
C SER A 31 -4.62 33.86 0.42
N ASN A 32 -4.00 35.00 0.07
CA ASN A 32 -2.84 35.58 0.77
C ASN A 32 -1.63 34.65 0.95
N SER A 33 -1.33 33.81 -0.05
CA SER A 33 -0.20 32.87 -0.02
C SER A 33 -0.26 31.82 1.10
N ILE A 34 -1.44 31.62 1.70
CA ILE A 34 -1.73 30.53 2.64
C ILE A 34 -2.37 29.40 1.85
N SER A 35 -1.93 28.16 2.03
CA SER A 35 -2.53 27.01 1.32
C SER A 35 -4.00 26.83 1.69
N LEU A 36 -4.84 26.50 0.71
CA LEU A 36 -6.24 26.13 0.95
C LEU A 36 -6.29 24.85 1.79
N GLY A 37 -7.17 24.83 2.81
CA GLY A 37 -7.36 23.64 3.63
C GLY A 37 -7.80 23.91 5.06
N PHE A 38 -7.86 22.84 5.84
CA PHE A 38 -8.18 22.92 7.26
C PHE A 38 -6.94 23.26 8.08
N TYR A 39 -7.11 24.07 9.13
CA TYR A 39 -6.05 24.45 10.07
C TYR A 39 -6.56 24.37 11.50
N TYR A 40 -5.71 23.96 12.44
CA TYR A 40 -6.01 24.08 13.87
C TYR A 40 -5.06 25.05 14.58
N TRP A 41 -5.56 25.71 15.63
CA TRP A 41 -4.75 26.59 16.47
C TRP A 41 -3.95 25.78 17.50
N ALA A 42 -2.62 25.84 17.46
CA ALA A 42 -1.72 25.16 18.41
C ALA A 42 -1.31 26.07 19.59
N GLY A 43 -2.08 27.12 19.89
CA GLY A 43 -1.80 28.06 20.99
C GLY A 43 -0.87 29.21 20.60
N THR A 44 -0.01 29.00 19.60
CA THR A 44 0.96 29.99 19.10
C THR A 44 0.96 30.14 17.58
N VAL A 45 0.58 29.10 16.85
CA VAL A 45 0.61 29.05 15.39
C VAL A 45 -0.56 28.23 14.84
N TRP A 46 -1.00 28.56 13.63
CA TRP A 46 -1.94 27.74 12.86
C TRP A 46 -1.21 26.59 12.18
N VAL A 47 -1.68 25.37 12.40
CA VAL A 47 -1.09 24.15 11.83
C VAL A 47 -2.07 23.55 10.80
N PRO A 48 -1.65 23.34 9.53
CA PRO A 48 -2.51 22.75 8.51
C PRO A 48 -2.81 21.27 8.81
N ILE A 49 -4.03 20.83 8.49
CA ILE A 49 -4.46 19.44 8.52
C ILE A 49 -4.70 18.99 7.08
N GLY A 50 -3.62 18.48 6.46
CA GLY A 50 -3.62 18.06 5.06
C GLY A 50 -3.71 19.24 4.10
N GLY A 51 -2.75 19.36 3.18
CA GLY A 51 -2.92 20.24 2.03
C GLY A 51 -4.08 19.72 1.16
N PHE A 52 -4.91 20.62 0.63
CA PHE A 52 -5.82 20.28 -0.48
C PHE A 52 -5.38 21.10 -1.68
N ASN A 53 -4.45 20.57 -2.47
CA ASN A 53 -4.05 21.23 -3.71
C ASN A 53 -5.17 21.10 -4.76
N ASN A 54 -5.80 22.22 -5.13
CA ASN A 54 -6.81 22.29 -6.19
C ASN A 54 -6.14 22.46 -7.56
N GLY A 55 -5.42 21.42 -8.02
CA GLY A 55 -4.69 21.40 -9.28
C GLY A 55 -5.40 20.57 -10.35
N SER A 56 -5.74 21.20 -11.47
CA SER A 56 -6.26 20.59 -12.71
C SER A 56 -5.51 19.32 -13.13
N SER A 57 -6.24 18.25 -13.47
CA SER A 57 -5.83 16.94 -14.01
C SER A 57 -4.63 16.19 -13.38
N GLY A 58 -3.91 16.78 -12.42
CA GLY A 58 -2.73 16.22 -11.76
C GLY A 58 -2.88 16.08 -10.24
N GLY A 59 -4.10 16.31 -9.75
CA GLY A 59 -4.66 15.95 -8.45
C GLY A 59 -4.07 16.56 -7.18
N THR A 60 -4.76 16.22 -6.09
CA THR A 60 -4.64 16.80 -4.74
C THR A 60 -3.58 16.04 -3.94
N ALA A 61 -2.78 16.75 -3.14
CA ALA A 61 -1.76 16.13 -2.29
C ALA A 61 -2.07 16.25 -0.80
N ILE A 62 -2.11 15.13 -0.07
CA ILE A 62 -2.22 15.11 1.39
C ILE A 62 -0.81 14.98 1.98
N THR A 63 -0.34 16.03 2.65
CA THR A 63 0.93 16.04 3.37
C THR A 63 0.80 15.31 4.71
N MET A 64 1.78 14.47 5.03
CA MET A 64 1.86 13.68 6.25
C MET A 64 3.19 13.94 6.96
N GLY A 65 3.26 15.05 7.69
CA GLY A 65 4.50 15.52 8.33
C GLY A 65 5.11 16.70 7.59
N SER A 66 6.44 16.84 7.66
CA SER A 66 7.13 17.95 6.99
C SER A 66 7.58 17.62 5.57
N ASN A 67 7.80 16.34 5.26
CA ASN A 67 8.48 15.92 4.03
C ASN A 67 7.61 15.02 3.16
N GLU A 68 6.90 14.07 3.75
CA GLU A 68 6.15 13.02 3.05
C GLU A 68 4.76 13.51 2.61
N TYR A 69 4.36 13.13 1.40
CA TYR A 69 3.01 13.39 0.91
C TYR A 69 2.52 12.32 -0.07
N PHE A 70 1.21 12.08 -0.05
CA PHE A 70 0.51 11.35 -1.09
C PHE A 70 -0.04 12.31 -2.12
N VAL A 71 0.03 11.97 -3.41
CA VAL A 71 -0.58 12.75 -4.50
C VAL A 71 -1.57 11.89 -5.26
N ASP A 72 -2.79 12.40 -5.42
CA ASP A 72 -3.78 11.87 -6.35
C ASP A 72 -3.33 12.17 -7.79
N GLY A 73 -3.08 11.13 -8.59
CA GLY A 73 -2.69 11.23 -10.00
C GLY A 73 -3.86 11.00 -10.94
N THR A 74 -3.62 11.03 -12.25
CA THR A 74 -4.62 10.58 -13.22
C THR A 74 -4.72 9.04 -13.19
N HIS A 75 -5.62 8.50 -12.35
CA HIS A 75 -5.80 7.06 -12.09
C HIS A 75 -4.64 6.37 -11.34
N GLU A 76 -3.84 7.14 -10.61
CA GLU A 76 -2.68 6.65 -9.87
C GLU A 76 -2.63 7.28 -8.48
N LEU A 77 -1.99 6.60 -7.53
CA LEU A 77 -1.64 7.19 -6.23
C LEU A 77 -0.13 7.25 -6.14
N PHE A 78 0.43 8.45 -6.06
CA PHE A 78 1.86 8.64 -5.85
C PHE A 78 2.16 8.78 -4.36
N LEU A 79 3.23 8.12 -3.93
CA LEU A 79 3.89 8.37 -2.66
C LEU A 79 5.22 9.07 -2.95
N GLN A 80 5.44 10.23 -2.34
CA GLN A 80 6.78 10.78 -2.22
C GLN A 80 7.40 10.27 -0.91
N GLY A 81 8.51 9.55 -1.03
CA GLY A 81 9.17 8.86 0.08
C GLY A 81 9.26 7.34 -0.10
N ALA A 82 9.72 6.64 0.94
CA ALA A 82 9.80 5.17 0.95
C ALA A 82 8.54 4.55 1.57
N PHE A 83 8.03 3.49 0.97
CA PHE A 83 6.98 2.66 1.57
C PHE A 83 7.62 1.45 2.25
N HIS A 84 7.66 1.47 3.58
CA HIS A 84 8.17 0.38 4.38
C HIS A 84 7.25 0.12 5.58
N PRO A 85 7.26 -1.09 6.14
CA PRO A 85 6.54 -1.32 7.38
C PRO A 85 7.12 -0.56 8.57
N MET A 86 6.27 -0.23 9.54
CA MET A 86 6.68 0.48 10.75
C MET A 86 7.59 -0.33 11.66
N SER A 87 7.44 -1.66 11.65
CA SER A 87 8.26 -2.57 12.44
C SER A 87 8.97 -3.58 11.55
N HIS A 88 10.17 -3.98 11.99
CA HIS A 88 10.90 -5.08 11.37
C HIS A 88 10.10 -6.39 11.45
N GLN A 89 10.42 -7.34 10.57
CA GLN A 89 9.79 -8.66 10.49
C GLN A 89 10.10 -9.51 11.74
N ALA A 90 9.49 -9.19 12.89
CA ALA A 90 9.67 -9.93 14.13
C ALA A 90 8.69 -11.11 14.31
N SER A 91 7.78 -11.34 13.35
CA SER A 91 6.85 -12.46 13.40
C SER A 91 6.61 -13.09 12.04
N ARG A 92 6.13 -14.34 12.05
CA ARG A 92 5.76 -15.16 10.88
C ARG A 92 4.69 -14.51 9.99
N PHE A 93 4.07 -13.42 10.48
CA PHE A 93 3.10 -12.55 9.79
C PHE A 93 3.60 -11.11 9.64
N GLY A 94 4.92 -10.92 9.51
CA GLY A 94 5.48 -9.60 9.29
C GLY A 94 4.79 -8.88 8.13
N ALA A 95 5.08 -7.60 7.99
CA ALA A 95 4.39 -6.77 7.01
C ALA A 95 4.42 -7.37 5.60
N THR A 96 3.24 -7.82 5.17
CA THR A 96 3.02 -8.50 3.90
C THR A 96 2.50 -7.50 2.89
N LEU A 97 2.95 -7.61 1.64
CA LEU A 97 2.43 -6.82 0.53
C LEU A 97 1.33 -7.61 -0.18
N GLY A 98 0.09 -7.14 -0.06
CA GLY A 98 -1.11 -7.85 -0.52
C GLY A 98 -1.73 -8.76 0.54
N TYR A 99 -2.85 -9.38 0.20
CA TYR A 99 -3.59 -10.29 1.07
C TYR A 99 -4.19 -11.46 0.26
N SER A 100 -4.62 -12.54 0.91
CA SER A 100 -4.99 -13.80 0.22
C SER A 100 -6.08 -13.62 -0.84
N ASN A 101 -7.06 -12.76 -0.58
CA ASN A 101 -8.12 -12.36 -1.52
C ASN A 101 -7.85 -11.03 -2.23
N TYR A 102 -6.73 -10.35 -1.94
CA TYR A 102 -6.32 -9.08 -2.54
C TYR A 102 -4.85 -9.17 -3.02
N ARG A 103 -4.63 -9.98 -4.05
CA ARG A 103 -3.31 -10.21 -4.64
C ARG A 103 -2.95 -9.06 -5.58
N LEU A 104 -1.68 -8.64 -5.56
CA LEU A 104 -1.16 -7.73 -6.57
C LEU A 104 -1.07 -8.45 -7.92
N GLY A 105 -1.59 -7.83 -8.98
CA GLY A 105 -1.54 -8.40 -10.33
C GLY A 105 -0.14 -8.41 -10.92
N SER A 106 0.67 -7.39 -10.64
CA SER A 106 2.06 -7.24 -11.11
C SER A 106 2.80 -6.23 -10.25
N VAL A 107 4.13 -6.35 -10.20
CA VAL A 107 5.04 -5.42 -9.50
C VAL A 107 6.14 -5.00 -10.48
N TYR A 108 6.26 -3.71 -10.73
CA TYR A 108 7.26 -3.13 -11.62
C TYR A 108 8.38 -2.51 -10.78
N ILE A 109 9.60 -3.04 -10.91
CA ILE A 109 10.77 -2.66 -10.12
C ILE A 109 12.00 -2.56 -11.02
N THR A 110 12.90 -1.64 -10.70
CA THR A 110 14.15 -1.43 -11.46
C THR A 110 15.20 -2.49 -11.14
N ASN A 111 15.25 -2.95 -9.89
CA ASN A 111 16.12 -4.01 -9.41
C ASN A 111 15.30 -5.22 -8.95
N GLY A 112 15.91 -6.40 -8.88
CA GLY A 112 15.24 -7.62 -8.40
C GLY A 112 14.76 -7.55 -6.94
N VAL A 113 13.89 -8.49 -6.56
CA VAL A 113 13.43 -8.63 -5.17
C VAL A 113 14.57 -9.15 -4.31
N PHE A 114 14.93 -8.40 -3.27
CA PHE A 114 15.89 -8.83 -2.27
C PHE A 114 15.21 -9.74 -1.24
N THR A 115 15.62 -11.00 -1.17
CA THR A 115 15.24 -11.93 -0.10
C THR A 115 16.43 -12.18 0.80
N THR A 116 16.27 -11.97 2.11
CA THR A 116 17.35 -12.21 3.07
C THR A 116 17.53 -13.72 3.27
N SER A 117 18.74 -14.21 3.00
CA SER A 117 19.08 -15.64 3.06
C SER A 117 20.14 -15.96 4.12
N ASP A 118 20.43 -15.01 5.02
CA ASP A 118 21.42 -15.17 6.09
C ASP A 118 21.14 -16.43 6.93
N MET A 119 22.21 -17.16 7.26
CA MET A 119 22.19 -18.37 8.07
C MET A 119 22.08 -18.06 9.57
N ASN A 120 22.59 -16.91 10.02
CA ASN A 120 22.62 -16.54 11.43
C ASN A 120 21.24 -16.60 12.13
N PRO A 121 20.14 -16.11 11.52
CA PRO A 121 18.80 -16.22 12.14
C PRO A 121 18.12 -17.58 11.90
N LYS A 122 18.75 -18.52 11.19
CA LYS A 122 18.17 -19.84 10.87
C LYS A 122 18.56 -20.87 11.92
N GLN A 123 17.63 -21.77 12.24
CA GLN A 123 17.84 -22.89 13.15
C GLN A 123 17.33 -24.18 12.51
N ASN A 124 17.83 -25.33 12.98
CA ASN A 124 17.43 -26.66 12.49
C ASN A 124 17.58 -26.84 10.97
N VAL A 125 18.61 -26.23 10.38
CA VAL A 125 18.90 -26.37 8.95
C VAL A 125 19.38 -27.80 8.69
N LYS A 126 18.67 -28.49 7.80
CA LYS A 126 18.97 -29.87 7.38
C LYS A 126 19.19 -29.89 5.89
N ASP A 127 20.10 -30.73 5.45
CA ASP A 127 20.22 -31.04 4.03
C ASP A 127 18.95 -31.74 3.56
N ILE A 128 18.48 -31.34 2.39
CA ILE A 128 17.37 -31.98 1.70
C ILE A 128 17.95 -32.64 0.45
N SER A 129 17.86 -33.96 0.39
CA SER A 129 18.43 -34.77 -0.69
C SER A 129 17.32 -35.21 -1.63
N TYR A 130 17.01 -34.40 -2.63
CA TYR A 130 16.23 -34.84 -3.79
C TYR A 130 17.17 -35.47 -4.80
N ASP A 131 16.80 -36.63 -5.32
CA ASP A 131 17.55 -37.23 -6.42
C ASP A 131 17.27 -36.48 -7.72
N LEU A 132 18.26 -36.46 -8.63
CA LEU A 132 18.08 -35.83 -9.93
C LEU A 132 16.86 -36.40 -10.68
N ASP A 133 16.62 -37.71 -10.53
CA ASP A 133 15.47 -38.40 -11.12
C ASP A 133 14.13 -37.89 -10.60
N GLU A 134 14.06 -37.39 -9.36
CA GLU A 134 12.86 -36.80 -8.78
C GLU A 134 12.61 -35.39 -9.32
N ILE A 135 13.66 -34.57 -9.42
CA ILE A 135 13.59 -33.23 -10.01
C ILE A 135 13.19 -33.29 -11.49
N LEU A 136 13.71 -34.28 -12.23
CA LEU A 136 13.38 -34.49 -13.64
C LEU A 136 11.93 -34.93 -13.89
N GLN A 137 11.18 -35.33 -12.86
CA GLN A 137 9.75 -35.63 -12.98
C GLN A 137 8.86 -34.37 -13.00
N LEU A 138 9.40 -33.20 -12.65
CA LEU A 138 8.68 -31.94 -12.73
C LEU A 138 8.31 -31.63 -14.19
N LYS A 139 7.01 -31.40 -14.44
CA LYS A 139 6.50 -31.08 -15.78
C LYS A 139 6.13 -29.61 -15.85
N THR A 140 6.77 -28.88 -16.77
CA THR A 140 6.33 -27.54 -17.13
C THR A 140 5.00 -27.61 -17.87
N ILE A 141 4.06 -26.76 -17.49
CA ILE A 141 2.76 -26.61 -18.14
C ILE A 141 2.66 -25.24 -18.81
N SER A 142 1.89 -25.18 -19.89
CA SER A 142 1.47 -23.93 -20.51
C SER A 142 -0.04 -23.80 -20.39
N TYR A 143 -0.53 -22.62 -20.01
CA TYR A 143 -1.94 -22.43 -19.68
C TYR A 143 -2.42 -20.99 -19.94
N ASN A 144 -3.74 -20.84 -20.01
CA ASN A 144 -4.46 -19.58 -19.99
C ASN A 144 -5.33 -19.53 -18.72
N TRP A 145 -5.52 -18.34 -18.14
CA TRP A 145 -6.40 -18.17 -16.99
C TRP A 145 -7.86 -18.20 -17.42
N LYS A 146 -8.68 -19.05 -16.79
CA LYS A 146 -10.10 -19.24 -17.13
C LYS A 146 -10.96 -17.97 -17.01
N HIS A 147 -10.53 -16.96 -16.26
CA HIS A 147 -11.29 -15.74 -15.96
C HIS A 147 -10.53 -14.45 -16.27
N ASN A 148 -9.51 -14.51 -17.13
CA ASN A 148 -8.83 -13.33 -17.70
C ASN A 148 -9.22 -13.13 -19.17
N ASP A 149 -10.38 -13.65 -19.56
CA ASP A 149 -10.94 -13.50 -20.90
C ASP A 149 -11.56 -12.12 -21.13
N LYS A 150 -11.47 -11.18 -20.17
CA LYS A 150 -12.07 -9.85 -20.30
C LYS A 150 -11.08 -8.72 -20.03
N LEU A 151 -11.15 -7.70 -20.87
CA LEU A 151 -10.56 -6.38 -20.63
C LEU A 151 -11.69 -5.36 -20.54
N GLY A 152 -12.06 -4.97 -19.31
CA GLY A 152 -13.29 -4.21 -19.07
C GLY A 152 -14.51 -5.02 -19.54
N ASN A 153 -15.28 -4.47 -20.48
CA ASN A 153 -16.47 -5.12 -21.02
C ASN A 153 -16.17 -6.00 -22.26
N THR A 154 -14.94 -6.00 -22.77
CA THR A 154 -14.56 -6.69 -24.00
C THR A 154 -14.07 -8.10 -23.69
N VAL A 155 -14.63 -9.12 -24.35
CA VAL A 155 -14.15 -10.50 -24.27
C VAL A 155 -12.99 -10.70 -25.26
N ILE A 156 -11.85 -11.15 -24.77
CA ILE A 156 -10.63 -11.46 -25.52
C ILE A 156 -10.78 -12.85 -26.16
N PRO A 157 -10.72 -12.97 -27.49
CA PRO A 157 -10.75 -14.25 -28.19
C PRO A 157 -9.66 -15.20 -27.67
N PRO A 158 -9.90 -16.52 -27.57
CA PRO A 158 -8.94 -17.48 -27.02
C PRO A 158 -7.54 -17.42 -27.66
N GLN A 159 -7.47 -17.14 -28.97
CA GLN A 159 -6.21 -17.05 -29.72
C GLN A 159 -5.37 -15.81 -29.37
N GLN A 160 -5.99 -14.81 -28.76
CA GLN A 160 -5.37 -13.55 -28.33
C GLN A 160 -5.13 -13.50 -26.82
N GLN A 161 -5.59 -14.51 -26.07
CA GLN A 161 -5.35 -14.58 -24.64
C GLN A 161 -3.86 -14.82 -24.35
N GLU A 162 -3.35 -14.11 -23.34
CA GLU A 162 -1.97 -14.29 -22.89
C GLU A 162 -1.75 -15.73 -22.41
N ARG A 163 -0.77 -16.41 -23.00
CA ARG A 163 -0.38 -17.77 -22.62
C ARG A 163 0.80 -17.70 -21.65
N LYS A 164 0.64 -18.33 -20.49
CA LYS A 164 1.67 -18.41 -19.45
C LYS A 164 2.32 -19.79 -19.44
N THR A 165 3.52 -19.84 -18.86
CA THR A 165 4.27 -21.08 -18.62
C THR A 165 4.63 -21.15 -17.15
N GLY A 166 4.60 -22.34 -16.57
CA GLY A 166 5.00 -22.54 -15.18
C GLY A 166 4.84 -23.99 -14.74
N PHE A 167 4.60 -24.19 -13.44
CA PHE A 167 4.36 -25.50 -12.84
C PHE A 167 3.00 -25.52 -12.15
N SER A 168 2.41 -26.71 -12.07
CA SER A 168 1.22 -26.95 -11.24
C SER A 168 1.64 -27.11 -9.78
N ALA A 169 1.08 -26.29 -8.87
CA ALA A 169 1.39 -26.40 -7.45
C ALA A 169 1.02 -27.78 -6.87
N GLN A 170 -0.04 -28.42 -7.37
CA GLN A 170 -0.43 -29.77 -6.95
C GLN A 170 0.62 -30.81 -7.35
N GLN A 171 1.09 -30.76 -8.60
CA GLN A 171 2.13 -31.68 -9.06
C GLN A 171 3.46 -31.45 -8.34
N VAL A 172 3.83 -30.19 -8.13
CA VAL A 172 5.02 -29.84 -7.36
C VAL A 172 4.89 -30.37 -5.93
N SER A 173 3.71 -30.26 -5.31
CA SER A 173 3.47 -30.75 -3.96
C SER A 173 3.53 -32.27 -3.82
N GLU A 174 3.30 -33.03 -4.89
CA GLU A 174 3.42 -34.50 -4.89
C GLU A 174 4.89 -34.97 -4.92
N LEU A 175 5.79 -34.16 -5.46
CA LEU A 175 7.22 -34.47 -5.59
C LEU A 175 8.05 -33.80 -4.49
N ILE A 176 7.84 -32.49 -4.27
CA ILE A 176 8.62 -31.66 -3.36
C ILE A 176 7.67 -30.81 -2.50
N PHE A 177 6.99 -31.45 -1.53
CA PHE A 177 5.89 -30.83 -0.79
C PHE A 177 6.27 -29.54 -0.04
N GLU A 178 7.53 -29.39 0.37
CA GLU A 178 8.05 -28.28 1.18
C GLU A 178 8.04 -26.93 0.45
N VAL A 179 8.07 -26.93 -0.88
CA VAL A 179 8.07 -25.67 -1.65
C VAL A 179 6.66 -25.09 -1.83
N VAL A 180 5.63 -25.86 -1.48
CA VAL A 180 4.22 -25.47 -1.64
C VAL A 180 3.64 -25.15 -0.27
N GLN A 181 3.26 -23.89 -0.06
CA GLN A 181 2.57 -23.50 1.16
C GLN A 181 1.13 -24.02 1.15
N THR A 182 0.82 -24.99 2.02
CA THR A 182 -0.52 -25.60 2.15
C THR A 182 -1.34 -25.02 3.31
N GLN A 183 -0.69 -24.39 4.28
CA GLN A 183 -1.33 -23.82 5.46
C GLN A 183 -0.73 -22.45 5.79
N SER A 184 -1.59 -21.56 6.28
CA SER A 184 -1.19 -20.28 6.88
C SER A 184 -1.90 -20.15 8.21
N TRP A 185 -1.14 -19.79 9.25
CA TRP A 185 -1.74 -19.34 10.49
C TRP A 185 -2.48 -18.02 10.24
N ILE A 186 -3.51 -17.68 10.99
CA ILE A 186 -4.18 -16.37 10.93
C ILE A 186 -4.42 -15.97 12.37
N LYS A 187 -4.14 -14.70 12.73
CA LYS A 187 -4.48 -14.19 14.06
C LYS A 187 -6.01 -14.18 14.21
N THR A 188 -6.52 -14.73 15.30
CA THR A 188 -7.97 -14.74 15.57
C THR A 188 -8.44 -13.47 16.27
N ASP A 189 -7.53 -12.75 16.93
CA ASP A 189 -7.82 -11.46 17.57
C ASP A 189 -6.68 -10.42 17.44
N GLU A 190 -6.96 -9.20 17.91
CA GLU A 190 -6.03 -8.07 17.96
C GLU A 190 -4.85 -8.26 18.93
N ASN A 191 -4.97 -9.23 19.85
CA ASN A 191 -3.94 -9.59 20.82
C ASN A 191 -2.99 -10.66 20.29
N GLY A 192 -3.28 -11.23 19.11
CA GLY A 192 -2.46 -12.24 18.47
C GLY A 192 -2.69 -13.66 19.00
N ASN A 193 -3.85 -13.93 19.61
CA ASN A 193 -4.30 -15.29 19.92
C ASN A 193 -4.91 -15.99 18.70
#